data_AF-A0A9D4PIS1-F1
#
_entry.id   AF-A0A9D4PIS1-F1
#
_cell.length_a   1.000
_cell.length_b   1.000
_cell.length_c   1.000
_cell.angle_alpha   90.00
_cell.angle_beta   90.00
_cell.angle_gamma   90.00
#
_symmetry.space_group_name_H-M   'P 1'
#
loop_
_entity.id
_entity.type
_entity.pdbx_description
1 polymer ?
#
loop_
_entity_poly.entity_id
_entity_poly.type
_entity_poly.pdbx_seq_one_letter_code
_entity_poly.pdbx_strand_id
1 'polypeptide(L)'
;MPATLEVYTATLCQKDRERYEEKTRLCGPDPFTLRADDSVSGVELWPRVDISDIHEFLVLRTSFITGEQLKSRKALEGHNIATSRWEP
;
A
#
# COMPACT_ATOMS: atom_id res chain seq x y z
N MET A 1 23.53 -7.89 17.71
CA MET A 1 24.05 -7.04 16.62
C MET A 1 22.95 -6.05 16.29
N PRO A 2 23.16 -4.72 16.35
CA PRO A 2 22.14 -3.79 15.90
C PRO A 2 21.90 -4.04 14.40
N ALA A 3 20.65 -4.29 14.03
CA ALA A 3 20.29 -4.49 12.64
C ALA A 3 20.44 -3.14 11.91
N THR A 4 21.34 -3.07 10.94
CA THR A 4 21.47 -1.91 10.06
C THR A 4 20.69 -2.15 8.77
N LEU A 5 20.29 -1.08 8.08
CA LEU A 5 19.60 -1.15 6.78
C LEU A 5 20.33 -2.07 5.79
N GLU A 6 21.65 -2.01 5.74
CA GLU A 6 22.49 -2.82 4.85
C GLU A 6 22.38 -4.33 5.11
N VAL A 7 22.29 -4.72 6.39
CA VAL A 7 22.15 -6.14 6.76
C VAL A 7 20.76 -6.65 6.37
N TYR A 8 19.73 -5.83 6.57
CA TYR A 8 18.36 -6.19 6.20
C TYR A 8 18.18 -6.28 4.67
N THR A 9 18.65 -5.29 3.92
CA THR A 9 18.53 -5.28 2.45
C THR A 9 19.28 -6.41 1.76
N ALA A 10 20.37 -6.91 2.37
CA ALA A 10 21.11 -8.07 1.88
C ALA A 10 20.30 -9.39 1.96
N THR A 11 19.27 -9.45 2.81
CA THR A 11 18.40 -10.64 2.92
C THR A 11 17.23 -10.64 1.94
N LEU A 12 16.98 -9.51 1.25
CA LEU A 12 15.86 -9.34 0.35
C LEU A 12 16.21 -9.82 -1.07
N CYS A 13 15.18 -10.26 -1.80
CA CYS A 13 15.34 -10.49 -3.23
C CYS A 13 15.60 -9.17 -3.97
N GLN A 14 16.20 -9.21 -5.16
CA GLN A 14 16.60 -8.01 -5.90
C GLN A 14 15.46 -6.99 -6.05
N LYS A 15 14.25 -7.45 -6.41
CA LYS A 15 13.08 -6.58 -6.59
C LYS A 15 12.66 -5.87 -5.30
N ASP A 16 12.67 -6.61 -4.19
CA ASP A 16 12.28 -6.06 -2.89
C ASP A 16 13.35 -5.12 -2.34
N ARG A 17 14.62 -5.43 -2.59
CA ARG A 17 15.76 -4.57 -2.25
C ARG A 17 15.67 -3.23 -2.99
N GLU A 18 15.51 -3.23 -4.31
CA GLU A 18 15.37 -2.02 -5.12
C GLU A 18 14.20 -1.16 -4.65
N ARG A 19 13.05 -1.78 -4.37
CA ARG A 19 11.87 -1.09 -3.85
C ARG A 19 12.10 -0.51 -2.45
N TYR A 20 12.83 -1.22 -1.61
CA TYR A 20 13.14 -0.76 -0.26
C TYR A 20 14.10 0.43 -0.31
N GLU A 21 15.17 0.35 -1.10
CA GLU A 21 16.11 1.47 -1.33
C GLU A 21 15.40 2.72 -1.88
N GLU A 22 14.46 2.55 -2.81
CA GLU A 22 13.64 3.65 -3.34
C GLU A 22 12.81 4.31 -2.24
N LYS A 23 12.12 3.52 -1.41
CA LYS A 23 11.31 4.03 -0.31
C LYS A 23 12.13 4.74 0.76
N THR A 24 13.29 4.19 1.13
CA THR A 24 14.18 4.83 2.10
C THR A 24 14.63 6.21 1.60
N ARG A 25 14.93 6.36 0.30
CA ARG A 25 15.24 7.69 -0.28
C ARG A 25 14.07 8.68 -0.18
N LEU A 26 12.83 8.22 -0.30
CA LEU A 26 11.64 9.07 -0.21
C LEU A 26 11.29 9.46 1.24
N CYS A 27 11.49 8.54 2.19
CA CYS A 27 11.12 8.74 3.59
C CYS A 27 12.19 9.48 4.41
N GLY A 28 13.43 9.57 3.92
CA GLY A 28 14.50 10.32 4.56
C GLY A 28 15.44 9.43 5.39
N PRO A 29 15.55 9.65 6.72
CA PRO A 29 16.51 8.93 7.56
C PRO A 29 16.28 7.41 7.58
N ASP A 30 17.36 6.66 7.77
CA ASP A 30 17.31 5.21 7.93
C ASP A 30 16.39 4.84 9.10
N PRO A 31 15.33 4.03 8.88
CA PRO A 31 14.42 3.62 9.95
C PRO A 31 15.11 2.90 11.11
N PHE A 32 16.28 2.29 10.89
CA PHE A 32 17.06 1.63 11.95
C PHE A 32 17.90 2.58 12.81
N THR A 33 18.06 3.84 12.39
CA THR A 33 18.79 4.85 13.17
C THR A 33 17.87 5.77 13.98
N LEU A 34 16.56 5.72 13.74
CA LEU A 34 15.56 6.48 14.46
C LEU A 34 15.49 6.05 15.93
N ARG A 35 15.63 7.02 16.84
CA ARG A 35 15.35 6.81 18.27
C ARG A 35 13.87 7.06 18.55
N ALA A 36 13.37 6.49 19.64
CA ALA A 36 12.00 6.74 20.10
C ALA A 36 11.75 8.26 20.28
N ASP A 37 12.76 8.96 20.76
CA ASP A 37 12.73 10.41 21.02
C ASP A 37 12.71 11.26 19.72
N ASP A 38 13.11 10.67 18.59
CA ASP A 38 13.07 11.33 17.26
C ASP A 38 11.67 11.25 16.63
N SER A 39 10.73 10.52 17.26
CA SER A 39 9.38 10.32 16.75
C SER A 39 8.35 11.18 17.49
N VAL A 40 7.51 11.89 16.74
CA VAL A 40 6.35 12.60 17.28
C VAL A 40 5.10 11.79 16.95
N SER A 41 4.44 11.28 17.99
CA SER A 41 3.13 10.63 17.85
C SER A 41 2.03 11.68 17.98
N GLY A 42 1.27 11.90 16.91
CA GLY A 42 0.11 12.78 16.93
C GLY A 42 -0.84 12.45 15.79
N VAL A 43 -2.09 12.15 16.12
CA VAL A 43 -3.16 11.92 15.12
C VAL A 43 -3.36 13.17 14.25
N GLU A 44 -3.09 14.35 14.82
CA GLU A 44 -3.15 15.64 14.11
C GLU A 44 -2.10 15.78 12.99
N LEU A 45 -1.00 15.02 13.08
CA LEU A 45 0.07 15.01 12.07
C LEU A 45 -0.23 14.01 10.95
N TRP A 46 -1.27 13.18 11.11
CA TRP A 46 -1.63 12.23 10.08
C TRP A 46 -2.27 12.98 8.91
N PRO A 47 -1.93 12.61 7.66
CA PRO A 47 -2.65 13.13 6.52
C PRO A 47 -4.14 12.78 6.67
N ARG A 48 -5.02 13.70 6.27
CA ARG A 48 -6.44 13.40 6.20
C ARG A 48 -6.65 12.40 5.07
N VAL A 49 -6.95 11.16 5.44
CA VAL A 49 -7.22 10.06 4.51
C VAL A 49 -8.70 9.73 4.62
N ASP A 50 -9.40 9.79 3.49
CA ASP A 50 -10.78 9.34 3.40
C ASP A 50 -10.82 7.86 2.99
N ILE A 51 -11.96 7.20 3.22
CA ILE A 51 -12.17 5.80 2.83
C ILE A 51 -12.01 5.60 1.32
N SER A 52 -12.30 6.64 0.53
CA SER A 52 -12.06 6.67 -0.92
C SER A 52 -10.58 6.56 -1.26
N ASP A 53 -9.70 7.23 -0.49
CA ASP A 53 -8.24 7.17 -0.69
C ASP A 53 -7.71 5.77 -0.34
N ILE A 54 -8.26 5.16 0.71
CA ILE A 54 -7.93 3.78 1.11
C ILE A 54 -8.35 2.81 0.00
N HIS A 55 -9.56 2.96 -0.55
CA HIS A 55 -10.04 2.13 -1.65
C HIS A 55 -9.20 2.30 -2.92
N GLU A 56 -8.88 3.54 -3.30
CA GLU A 56 -7.99 3.83 -4.44
C GLU A 56 -6.61 3.19 -4.25
N PHE A 57 -6.01 3.38 -3.08
CA PHE A 57 -4.69 2.83 -2.80
C PHE A 57 -4.71 1.30 -2.80
N LEU A 58 -5.62 0.69 -2.04
CA LEU A 58 -5.64 -0.77 -1.86
C LEU A 58 -6.16 -1.50 -3.07
N VAL A 59 -7.20 -1.01 -3.74
CA VAL A 59 -7.89 -1.73 -4.83
C VAL A 59 -7.35 -1.35 -6.20
N LEU A 60 -7.03 -0.06 -6.42
CA LEU A 60 -6.70 0.46 -7.75
C LEU A 60 -5.19 0.62 -7.97
N ARG A 61 -4.42 0.96 -6.94
CA ARG A 61 -2.95 1.18 -7.06
C ARG A 61 -2.06 0.04 -6.57
N THR A 62 -2.39 -0.61 -5.45
CA THR A 62 -1.49 -1.59 -4.81
C THR A 62 -1.97 -3.03 -4.86
N SER A 63 -3.25 -3.27 -5.17
CA SER A 63 -3.74 -4.62 -5.41
C SER A 63 -3.03 -5.22 -6.62
N PHE A 64 -2.31 -6.32 -6.38
CA PHE A 64 -1.75 -7.20 -7.40
C PHE A 64 -2.84 -8.01 -8.14
N ILE A 65 -4.12 -7.67 -7.93
CA ILE A 65 -5.24 -8.17 -8.72
C ILE A 65 -5.07 -7.58 -10.11
N THR A 66 -4.63 -8.43 -11.04
CA THR A 66 -4.47 -8.08 -12.44
C THR A 66 -5.76 -7.39 -12.90
N GLY A 67 -5.66 -6.34 -13.72
CA GLY A 67 -6.83 -5.57 -14.14
C GLY A 67 -7.97 -6.42 -14.73
N GLU A 68 -7.66 -7.64 -15.18
CA GLU A 68 -8.60 -8.69 -15.55
C GLU A 68 -9.54 -9.13 -14.42
N GLN A 69 -9.02 -9.39 -13.22
CA GLN A 69 -9.84 -9.79 -12.07
C GLN A 69 -10.75 -8.64 -11.58
N LEU A 70 -10.29 -7.39 -11.69
CA LEU A 70 -11.12 -6.22 -11.39
C LEU A 70 -12.23 -6.01 -12.44
N LYS A 71 -11.91 -6.24 -13.73
CA LYS A 71 -12.91 -6.25 -14.81
C LYS A 71 -13.95 -7.33 -14.58
N SER A 72 -13.52 -8.55 -14.23
CA SER A 72 -14.43 -9.66 -13.92
C SER A 72 -15.34 -9.34 -12.72
N ARG A 73 -14.82 -8.68 -11.67
CA ARG A 73 -15.63 -8.23 -10.53
C ARG A 73 -16.69 -7.20 -10.95
N LYS A 74 -16.30 -6.16 -11.70
CA LYS A 74 -17.24 -5.13 -12.18
C LYS A 74 -18.27 -5.71 -13.16
N ALA A 75 -17.86 -6.65 -14.01
CA ALA A 75 -18.77 -7.34 -14.92
C ALA A 75 -19.81 -8.17 -14.15
N LEU A 76 -19.39 -8.88 -13.10
CA LEU A 76 -20.29 -9.64 -12.24
C LEU A 76 -21.26 -8.73 -11.47
N GLU A 77 -20.78 -7.60 -10.96
CA GLU A 77 -21.61 -6.60 -10.28
C GLU A 77 -22.64 -5.98 -11.23
N GLY A 78 -22.24 -5.61 -12.46
CA GLY A 78 -23.15 -5.13 -13.49
C GLY A 78 -24.18 -6.18 -13.92
N HIS A 79 -23.76 -7.43 -14.08
CA HIS A 79 -24.66 -8.55 -14.34
C HIS A 79 -25.70 -8.70 -13.23
N ASN A 80 -25.25 -8.68 -11.97
CA ASN A 80 -26.14 -8.79 -10.81
C ASN A 80 -27.12 -7.62 -10.74
N ILE A 81 -26.71 -6.39 -11.04
CA ILE A 81 -27.65 -5.27 -11.14
C ILE A 81 -28.68 -5.50 -12.25
N ALA A 82 -28.26 -6.00 -13.42
CA ALA A 82 -29.17 -6.26 -14.52
C ALA A 82 -30.18 -7.39 -14.23
N THR A 83 -29.75 -8.45 -13.54
CA THR A 83 -30.58 -9.63 -13.25
C THR A 83 -31.38 -9.51 -11.95
N SER A 84 -30.85 -8.84 -10.92
CA SER A 84 -31.50 -8.72 -9.61
C SER A 84 -32.40 -7.49 -9.49
N ARG A 85 -32.28 -6.51 -10.40
CA ARG A 85 -33.05 -5.26 -10.39
C ARG A 85 -34.15 -5.22 -11.46
N TRP A 86 -34.45 -6.37 -12.08
CA TRP A 86 -35.65 -6.55 -12.88
C TRP A 86 -36.85 -6.76 -11.95
N GLU A 87 -37.50 -5.66 -11.58
CA GLU A 87 -38.94 -5.71 -11.28
C GLU A 87 -39.70 -5.07 -12.45
N PRO A 88 -40.84 -5.64 -12.87
CA PRO A 88 -41.66 -5.14 -13.98
C PRO A 88 -42.27 -3.77 -13.70
#